data_AF-A0A1Y1NG30-F1
#
_entry.id   AF-A0A1Y1NG30-F1
#
_cell.length_a   1.000
_cell.length_b   1.000
_cell.length_c   1.000
_cell.angle_alpha   90.00
_cell.angle_beta   90.00
_cell.angle_gamma   90.00
#
_symmetry.space_group_name_H-M   'P 1'
#
loop_
_entity.id
_entity.type
_entity.pdbx_description
1 polymer ?
#
loop_
_entity_poly.entity_id
_entity_poly.type
_entity_poly.pdbx_seq_one_letter_code
_entity_poly.pdbx_strand_id
1 'polypeptide(L)'
;MNAIKRSTIVAQICLIRDRVRSVQITMKILNVLLFLVIAASTQKLKDNVREAWEKNNEPYVDLCVNETKVDPKIPRIMFRQLHLPDEDTFHCYMRCLFRNLGLLTSEDQINLNALAAAPHISNVLAKDCLELSKPEPNVCKMVYIITVCLTENNYE
;
A
#
# COMPACT_ATOMS: atom_id res chain seq x y z
N MET A 1 -55.15 -39.74 23.72
CA MET A 1 -53.88 -39.26 24.31
C MET A 1 -52.67 -39.25 23.36
N ASN A 2 -52.67 -40.04 22.26
CA ASN A 2 -51.52 -40.14 21.34
C ASN A 2 -51.39 -39.00 20.30
N ALA A 3 -52.50 -38.35 19.92
CA ALA A 3 -52.48 -37.27 18.91
C ALA A 3 -51.77 -35.99 19.39
N ILE A 4 -51.95 -35.64 20.67
CA ILE A 4 -51.40 -34.41 21.28
C ILE A 4 -49.86 -34.48 21.35
N LYS A 5 -49.29 -35.61 21.80
CA LYS A 5 -47.84 -35.83 21.83
C LYS A 5 -47.21 -35.74 20.43
N ARG A 6 -47.89 -36.26 19.40
CA ARG A 6 -47.41 -36.22 18.01
C ARG A 6 -47.39 -34.78 17.47
N SER A 7 -48.39 -33.97 17.82
CA SER A 7 -48.47 -32.57 17.43
C SER A 7 -47.34 -31.72 18.05
N THR A 8 -47.01 -31.95 19.33
CA THR A 8 -45.94 -31.21 20.02
C THR A 8 -44.55 -31.51 19.44
N ILE A 9 -44.27 -32.77 19.08
CA ILE A 9 -42.99 -33.18 18.49
C ILE A 9 -42.80 -32.54 17.10
N VAL A 10 -43.86 -32.52 16.28
CA VAL A 10 -43.80 -31.90 14.94
C VAL A 10 -43.53 -30.39 15.04
N ALA A 11 -44.16 -29.70 16.00
CA ALA A 11 -43.92 -28.28 16.24
C ALA A 11 -42.47 -27.99 16.68
N GLN A 12 -41.91 -28.81 17.58
CA GLN A 12 -40.51 -28.67 18.02
C GLN A 12 -39.50 -28.91 16.89
N ILE A 13 -39.75 -29.89 16.01
CA ILE A 13 -38.88 -30.17 14.85
C ILE A 13 -38.91 -29.00 13.84
N CYS A 14 -40.08 -28.40 13.59
CA CYS A 14 -40.17 -27.21 12.73
C CYS A 14 -39.39 -26.03 13.33
N LEU A 15 -39.55 -25.75 14.62
CA LEU A 15 -38.82 -24.66 15.29
C LEU A 15 -37.29 -24.85 15.25
N ILE A 16 -36.80 -26.08 15.42
CA ILE A 16 -35.37 -26.39 15.31
C ILE A 16 -34.89 -26.22 13.87
N ARG A 17 -35.66 -26.70 12.88
CA ARG A 17 -35.34 -26.56 11.46
C ARG A 17 -35.27 -25.09 11.03
N ASP A 18 -36.22 -24.27 11.48
CA ASP A 18 -36.25 -22.83 11.17
C ASP A 18 -35.11 -22.09 11.85
N ARG A 19 -34.74 -22.47 13.09
CA ARG A 19 -33.59 -21.90 13.79
C ARG A 19 -32.26 -22.27 13.10
N VAL A 20 -32.08 -23.52 12.68
CA VAL A 20 -30.89 -23.98 11.95
C VAL A 20 -30.79 -23.29 10.58
N ARG A 21 -31.91 -23.18 9.85
CA ARG A 21 -31.97 -22.47 8.55
C ARG A 21 -31.67 -20.97 8.73
N SER A 22 -32.17 -20.34 9.78
CA SER A 22 -31.89 -18.94 10.13
C SER A 22 -30.40 -18.72 10.41
N VAL A 23 -29.78 -19.56 11.24
CA VAL A 23 -28.32 -19.48 11.55
C VAL A 23 -27.47 -19.71 10.30
N GLN A 24 -27.88 -20.62 9.41
CA GLN A 24 -27.15 -20.89 8.17
C GLN A 24 -27.27 -19.74 7.15
N ILE A 25 -28.40 -19.01 7.14
CA ILE A 25 -28.59 -17.81 6.32
C ILE A 25 -27.76 -16.64 6.87
N THR A 26 -27.77 -16.41 8.19
CA THR A 26 -27.00 -15.32 8.81
C THR A 26 -25.49 -15.51 8.64
N MET A 27 -24.98 -16.74 8.75
CA MET A 27 -23.56 -17.04 8.50
C MET A 27 -23.14 -16.80 7.05
N LYS A 28 -24.02 -17.11 6.08
CA LYS A 28 -23.76 -16.83 4.65
C LYS A 28 -23.75 -15.33 4.36
N ILE A 29 -24.68 -14.58 4.94
CA ILE A 29 -24.72 -13.11 4.80
C ILE A 29 -23.45 -12.49 5.40
N LEU A 30 -23.02 -12.96 6.57
CA LEU A 30 -21.78 -12.48 7.20
C LEU A 30 -20.55 -12.73 6.33
N ASN A 31 -20.42 -13.93 5.74
CA ASN A 31 -19.33 -14.24 4.82
C ASN A 31 -19.35 -13.37 3.56
N VAL A 32 -20.52 -13.17 2.94
CA VAL A 32 -20.65 -12.31 1.75
C VAL A 32 -20.28 -10.86 2.08
N LEU A 33 -20.72 -10.34 3.23
CA LEU A 33 -20.34 -8.99 3.68
C LEU A 33 -18.83 -8.89 3.92
N LEU A 34 -18.20 -9.90 4.52
CA LEU A 34 -16.75 -9.93 4.72
C LEU A 34 -15.98 -9.89 3.40
N PHE A 35 -16.40 -10.65 2.38
CA PHE A 35 -15.78 -10.61 1.05
C PHE A 35 -15.96 -9.26 0.35
N LEU A 36 -17.11 -8.60 0.50
CA LEU A 36 -17.37 -7.28 -0.09
C LEU A 36 -16.50 -6.18 0.53
N VAL A 37 -16.26 -6.23 1.85
CA VAL A 37 -15.38 -5.27 2.54
C VAL A 37 -13.93 -5.39 2.07
N ILE A 38 -13.44 -6.62 1.85
CA ILE A 38 -12.07 -6.86 1.35
C ILE A 38 -11.93 -6.39 -0.10
N ALA A 39 -12.96 -6.57 -0.93
CA ALA A 39 -12.93 -6.12 -2.32
C ALA A 39 -12.95 -4.58 -2.46
N ALA A 40 -13.52 -3.88 -1.47
CA ALA A 40 -13.61 -2.41 -1.48
C ALA A 40 -12.33 -1.70 -1.04
N SER A 41 -11.32 -2.41 -0.51
CA SER A 41 -10.12 -1.80 0.09
C SER A 41 -8.89 -1.77 -0.84
N THR A 42 -9.05 -1.67 -2.16
CA THR A 42 -7.89 -1.50 -3.05
C THR A 42 -7.42 -0.06 -3.01
N GLN A 43 -6.49 0.25 -2.10
CA GLN A 43 -5.80 1.54 -2.10
C GLN A 43 -4.97 1.68 -3.38
N LYS A 44 -5.03 2.87 -3.98
CA LYS A 44 -4.21 3.24 -5.13
C LYS A 44 -3.66 4.65 -4.89
N LEU A 45 -2.50 4.92 -5.48
CA LEU A 45 -2.04 6.31 -5.59
C LEU A 45 -3.00 7.08 -6.50
N LYS A 46 -3.21 8.35 -6.17
CA LYS A 46 -3.91 9.29 -7.06
C LYS A 46 -3.27 9.26 -8.44
N ASP A 47 -4.10 9.21 -9.49
CA ASP A 47 -3.59 9.03 -10.86
C ASP A 47 -2.62 10.13 -11.28
N ASN A 48 -2.90 11.39 -10.89
CA ASN A 48 -2.01 12.52 -11.17
C ASN A 48 -0.64 12.39 -10.47
N VAL A 49 -0.60 11.83 -9.25
CA VAL A 49 0.65 11.54 -8.54
C VAL A 49 1.39 10.44 -9.28
N ARG A 50 0.73 9.32 -9.58
CA ARG A 50 1.35 8.18 -10.28
C ARG A 50 1.96 8.60 -11.62
N GLU A 51 1.22 9.35 -12.43
CA GLU A 51 1.69 9.80 -13.75
C GLU A 51 2.88 10.77 -13.65
N ALA A 52 2.84 11.73 -12.70
CA ALA A 52 3.95 12.64 -12.48
C ALA A 52 5.22 11.89 -12.04
N TRP A 53 5.06 10.91 -11.15
CA TRP A 53 6.17 10.07 -10.70
C TRP A 53 6.72 9.17 -11.81
N GLU A 54 5.87 8.46 -12.56
CA GLU A 54 6.30 7.62 -13.69
C GLU A 54 7.08 8.47 -14.71
N LYS A 55 6.56 9.65 -15.08
CA LYS A 55 7.19 10.55 -16.04
C LYS A 55 8.54 11.09 -15.59
N ASN A 56 8.66 11.51 -14.32
CA ASN A 56 9.91 12.09 -13.81
C ASN A 56 11.01 11.03 -13.65
N ASN A 57 10.64 9.80 -13.28
CA ASN A 57 11.59 8.73 -13.06
C ASN A 57 11.99 7.98 -14.34
N GLU A 58 11.13 7.97 -15.38
CA GLU A 58 11.35 7.23 -16.63
C GLU A 58 12.78 7.32 -17.18
N PRO A 59 13.42 8.51 -17.28
CA PRO A 59 14.76 8.63 -17.88
C PRO A 59 15.86 7.89 -17.10
N TYR A 60 15.61 7.56 -15.83
CA TYR A 60 16.61 7.02 -14.90
C TYR A 60 16.33 5.57 -14.51
N VAL A 61 15.19 4.99 -14.90
CA VAL A 61 14.81 3.63 -14.50
C VAL A 61 15.87 2.61 -14.91
N ASP A 62 16.19 2.53 -16.20
CA ASP A 62 17.12 1.52 -16.71
C ASP A 62 18.56 1.75 -16.19
N LEU A 63 18.95 3.02 -16.00
CA LEU A 63 20.22 3.38 -15.38
C LEU A 63 20.30 2.81 -13.95
N CYS A 64 19.31 3.11 -13.13
CA CYS A 64 19.30 2.72 -11.73
C CYS A 64 19.10 1.21 -11.54
N VAL A 65 18.31 0.55 -12.40
CA VAL A 65 18.22 -0.92 -12.44
C VAL A 65 19.59 -1.54 -12.70
N ASN A 66 20.33 -1.00 -13.68
CA ASN A 66 21.65 -1.51 -14.01
C ASN A 66 22.69 -1.27 -12.91
N GLU A 67 22.61 -0.13 -12.21
CA GLU A 67 23.50 0.20 -11.09
C GLU A 67 23.27 -0.70 -9.89
N THR A 68 22.02 -0.90 -9.48
CA THR A 68 21.70 -1.54 -8.20
C THR A 68 21.35 -3.02 -8.30
N LYS A 69 21.16 -3.53 -9.53
CA LYS A 69 20.76 -4.91 -9.81
C LYS A 69 19.43 -5.30 -9.17
N VAL A 70 18.56 -4.33 -8.89
CA VAL A 70 17.17 -4.60 -8.48
C VAL A 70 16.45 -5.36 -9.60
N ASP A 71 15.48 -6.22 -9.24
CA ASP A 71 14.66 -6.90 -10.25
C ASP A 71 13.99 -5.86 -11.16
N PRO A 72 14.23 -5.89 -12.48
CA PRO A 72 13.69 -4.92 -13.44
C PRO A 72 12.16 -4.86 -13.48
N LYS A 73 11.46 -5.86 -12.92
CA LYS A 73 10.01 -5.85 -12.78
C LYS A 73 9.54 -4.92 -11.66
N ILE A 74 10.30 -4.78 -10.58
CA ILE A 74 9.88 -3.99 -9.39
C ILE A 74 9.62 -2.53 -9.78
N PRO A 75 10.54 -1.78 -10.41
CA PRO A 75 10.30 -0.38 -10.81
C PRO A 75 9.09 -0.16 -11.70
N ARG A 76 8.72 -1.17 -12.52
CA ARG A 76 7.63 -1.07 -13.49
C ARG A 76 6.25 -1.24 -12.86
N ILE A 77 6.18 -1.87 -11.68
CA ILE A 77 4.91 -2.21 -11.02
C ILE A 77 4.72 -1.51 -9.67
N MET A 78 5.79 -1.00 -9.05
CA MET A 78 5.78 -0.51 -7.67
C MET A 78 4.71 0.56 -7.40
N PHE A 79 4.51 1.54 -8.28
CA PHE A 79 3.49 2.58 -8.07
C PHE A 79 2.08 2.15 -8.47
N ARG A 80 1.94 1.08 -9.26
CA ARG A 80 0.63 0.54 -9.67
C ARG A 80 0.07 -0.43 -8.65
N GLN A 81 0.96 -1.17 -7.99
CA GLN A 81 0.64 -2.20 -7.01
C GLN A 81 0.95 -1.76 -5.57
N LEU A 82 1.49 -0.55 -5.39
CA LEU A 82 1.99 -0.03 -4.10
C LEU A 82 2.97 -1.00 -3.43
N HIS A 83 3.75 -1.69 -4.25
CA HIS A 83 4.72 -2.67 -3.80
C HIS A 83 6.10 -2.03 -3.72
N LEU A 84 6.45 -1.55 -2.52
CA LEU A 84 7.76 -1.03 -2.16
C LEU A 84 8.46 -2.08 -1.30
N PRO A 85 9.25 -3.02 -1.88
CA PRO A 85 9.88 -4.08 -1.11
C PRO A 85 10.95 -3.53 -0.17
N ASP A 86 10.98 -4.05 1.06
CA ASP A 86 12.02 -3.76 2.05
C ASP A 86 13.26 -4.63 1.77
N GLU A 87 13.96 -4.29 0.69
CA GLU A 87 15.16 -5.00 0.22
C GLU A 87 16.27 -4.01 -0.11
N ASP A 88 17.52 -4.34 0.23
CA ASP A 88 18.67 -3.43 0.06
C ASP A 88 18.88 -2.96 -1.38
N THR A 89 18.68 -3.84 -2.36
CA THR A 89 18.79 -3.51 -3.79
C THR A 89 17.73 -2.49 -4.21
N PHE A 90 16.53 -2.58 -3.65
CA PHE A 90 15.45 -1.63 -3.87
C PHE A 90 15.69 -0.32 -3.13
N HIS A 91 16.17 -0.36 -1.88
CA HIS A 91 16.55 0.84 -1.13
C HIS A 91 17.55 1.68 -1.92
N CYS A 92 18.61 1.05 -2.43
CA CYS A 92 19.61 1.76 -3.21
C CYS A 92 19.11 2.16 -4.60
N TYR A 93 18.14 1.44 -5.17
CA TYR A 93 17.46 1.88 -6.40
C TYR A 93 16.76 3.23 -6.17
N MET A 94 16.06 3.40 -5.05
CA MET A 94 15.42 4.67 -4.70
C MET A 94 16.43 5.79 -4.47
N ARG A 95 17.56 5.50 -3.81
CA ARG A 95 18.69 6.45 -3.70
C ARG A 95 19.20 6.88 -5.07
N CYS A 96 19.38 5.94 -6.01
CA CYS A 96 19.84 6.25 -7.35
C CYS A 96 18.88 7.20 -8.08
N LEU A 97 17.56 6.99 -7.98
CA LEU A 97 16.57 7.91 -8.54
C LEU A 97 16.69 9.29 -7.89
N PHE A 98 16.72 9.37 -6.56
CA PHE A 98 16.81 10.64 -5.84
C PHE A 98 18.07 11.43 -6.22
N ARG A 99 19.21 10.75 -6.39
CA ARG A 99 20.45 11.36 -6.86
C ARG A 99 20.29 11.97 -8.26
N ASN A 100 19.76 11.21 -9.21
CA ASN A 100 19.62 11.66 -10.60
C ASN A 100 18.53 12.74 -10.77
N LEU A 101 17.56 12.79 -9.87
CA LEU A 101 16.54 13.83 -9.81
C LEU A 101 16.99 15.10 -9.08
N GLY A 102 18.21 15.15 -8.54
CA GLY A 102 18.72 16.29 -7.76
C GLY A 102 18.05 16.46 -6.39
N LEU A 103 17.43 15.39 -5.89
CA LEU A 103 16.83 15.33 -4.55
C LEU A 103 17.86 15.03 -3.45
N LEU A 104 19.10 14.69 -3.84
CA LEU A 104 20.24 14.57 -2.95
C LEU A 104 21.29 15.65 -3.25
N THR A 105 21.98 16.13 -2.20
CA THR A 105 23.18 16.95 -2.33
C THR A 105 24.39 16.08 -2.70
N SER A 106 25.54 16.69 -2.94
CA SER A 106 26.82 15.99 -3.19
C SER A 106 27.27 15.12 -2.02
N GLU A 107 26.79 15.39 -0.82
CA GLU A 107 27.09 14.68 0.42
C GLU A 107 26.03 13.62 0.76
N ASP A 108 25.20 13.23 -0.21
CA ASP A 108 24.11 12.26 -0.02
C ASP A 108 23.05 12.71 1.02
N GLN A 109 22.91 14.02 1.26
CA GLN A 109 21.86 14.58 2.11
C GLN A 109 20.61 14.94 1.30
N ILE A 110 19.43 14.90 1.92
CA ILE A 110 18.18 15.25 1.25
C ILE A 110 18.13 16.76 0.97
N ASN A 111 17.95 17.11 -0.31
CA ASN A 111 17.65 18.46 -0.73
C ASN A 111 16.16 18.75 -0.49
N LEU A 112 15.82 19.23 0.71
CA LEU A 112 14.44 19.49 1.14
C LEU A 112 13.70 20.44 0.18
N ASN A 113 14.38 21.44 -0.38
CA ASN A 113 13.76 22.38 -1.31
C ASN A 113 13.37 21.70 -2.62
N ALA A 114 14.24 20.86 -3.18
CA ALA A 114 13.94 20.09 -4.37
C ALA A 114 12.84 19.04 -4.10
N LEU A 115 12.88 18.38 -2.94
CA LEU A 115 11.86 17.41 -2.54
C LEU A 115 10.48 18.05 -2.40
N ALA A 116 10.40 19.22 -1.74
CA ALA A 116 9.15 19.97 -1.58
C ALA A 116 8.67 20.66 -2.87
N ALA A 117 9.52 20.77 -3.89
CA ALA A 117 9.14 21.26 -5.21
C ALA A 117 8.58 20.14 -6.11
N ALA A 118 8.73 18.87 -5.72
CA ALA A 118 8.18 17.76 -6.47
C ALA A 118 6.64 17.79 -6.45
N PRO A 119 5.97 17.37 -7.55
CA PRO A 119 4.52 17.38 -7.63
C PRO A 119 3.88 16.62 -6.46
N HIS A 120 2.85 17.21 -5.88
CA HIS A 120 2.05 16.62 -4.79
C HIS A 120 2.80 16.40 -3.47
N ILE A 121 4.00 16.97 -3.31
CA ILE A 121 4.70 17.00 -2.04
C ILE A 121 4.64 18.41 -1.47
N SER A 122 4.00 18.57 -0.31
CA SER A 122 4.00 19.86 0.40
C SER A 122 5.30 20.03 1.22
N ASN A 123 5.66 21.27 1.53
CA ASN A 123 6.83 21.54 2.39
C ASN A 123 6.70 20.89 3.78
N VAL A 124 5.48 20.85 4.32
CA VAL A 124 5.18 20.19 5.61
C VAL A 124 5.41 18.69 5.50
N LEU A 125 4.82 18.04 4.50
CA LEU A 125 4.98 16.60 4.29
C LEU A 125 6.45 16.21 4.05
N ALA A 126 7.17 16.98 3.24
CA ALA A 126 8.59 16.73 2.99
C ALA A 126 9.44 16.81 4.27
N LYS A 127 9.15 17.77 5.15
CA LYS A 127 9.81 17.90 6.46
C LYS A 127 9.48 16.73 7.37
N ASP A 128 8.22 16.37 7.50
CA ASP A 128 7.78 15.29 8.39
C ASP A 128 8.42 13.95 7.98
N CYS A 129 8.46 13.65 6.68
CA CYS A 129 9.12 12.45 6.18
C CYS A 129 10.64 12.47 6.36
N LEU A 130 11.28 13.64 6.25
CA LEU A 130 12.71 13.78 6.52
C LEU A 130 13.04 13.60 8.00
N GLU A 131 12.24 14.17 8.91
CA GLU A 131 12.42 13.99 10.36
C GLU A 131 12.30 12.51 10.74
N LEU A 132 11.35 11.79 10.15
CA LEU A 132 11.16 10.35 10.38
C LEU A 132 12.40 9.53 9.98
N SER A 133 13.12 9.92 8.94
CA SER A 133 14.27 9.16 8.43
C SER A 133 15.60 9.50 9.11
N LYS A 134 15.69 10.58 9.91
CA LYS A 134 16.94 11.03 10.55
C LYS A 134 17.70 9.97 11.36
N PRO A 135 17.04 9.04 12.08
CA PRO A 135 17.76 8.02 12.85
C PRO A 135 18.49 7.00 11.97
N GLU A 136 18.20 6.91 10.67
CA GLU A 136 18.75 5.91 9.77
C GLU A 136 20.10 6.36 9.16
N PRO A 137 21.23 5.74 9.53
CA PRO A 137 22.54 6.13 9.02
C PRO A 137 22.80 5.65 7.58
N ASN A 138 22.12 4.61 7.10
CA ASN A 138 22.29 4.12 5.73
C ASN A 138 21.48 4.99 4.76
N VAL A 139 22.16 5.70 3.86
CA VAL A 139 21.51 6.61 2.90
C VAL A 139 20.47 5.90 2.03
N CYS A 140 20.72 4.67 1.58
CA CYS A 140 19.75 3.92 0.79
C CYS A 140 18.47 3.67 1.59
N LYS A 141 18.60 3.20 2.83
CA LYS A 141 17.46 2.93 3.71
C LYS A 141 16.74 4.23 4.11
N MET A 142 17.48 5.30 4.37
CA MET A 142 16.92 6.63 4.67
C MET A 142 16.04 7.13 3.51
N VAL A 143 16.53 7.07 2.26
CA VAL A 143 15.75 7.47 1.08
C VAL A 143 14.51 6.58 0.89
N TYR A 144 14.64 5.28 1.15
CA TYR A 144 13.50 4.38 1.14
C TYR A 144 12.42 4.77 2.16
N ILE A 145 12.81 5.04 3.42
CA ILE A 145 11.87 5.49 4.48
C ILE A 145 11.12 6.76 4.05
N ILE A 146 11.84 7.73 3.47
CA ILE A 146 11.21 8.95 2.94
C ILE A 146 10.20 8.60 1.84
N THR A 147 10.56 7.71 0.91
CA THR A 147 9.67 7.34 -0.18
C THR A 147 8.40 6.64 0.31
N VAL A 148 8.53 5.72 1.27
CA VAL A 148 7.37 5.05 1.91
C VAL A 148 6.47 6.10 2.55
N CYS A 149 7.03 6.99 3.37
CA CYS A 149 6.26 8.07 4.02
C CYS A 149 5.53 8.97 3.01
N LEU A 150 6.18 9.37 1.92
CA LEU A 150 5.56 10.17 0.86
C LEU A 150 4.45 9.43 0.13
N THR A 151 4.62 8.12 -0.09
CA THR A 151 3.66 7.29 -0.81
C THR A 151 2.40 7.07 0.04
N GLU A 152 2.56 6.77 1.33
CA GLU A 152 1.44 6.51 2.26
C GLU A 152 0.53 7.72 2.47
N ASN A 153 1.09 8.93 2.39
CA ASN A 153 0.32 10.18 2.55
C ASN A 153 -0.38 10.64 1.24
N ASN A 154 -0.28 9.87 0.16
CA ASN A 154 -0.82 10.22 -1.17
C ASN A 154 -1.84 9.22 -1.74
N TYR A 155 -2.39 8.32 -0.91
CA TYR A 155 -3.46 7.40 -1.31
C TYR A 155 -4.83 8.10 -1.51
N GLU A 156 -5.69 7.45 -2.29
CA GLU A 156 -7.13 7.74 -2.43
C GLU A 156 -7.99 6.94 -1.44
#